data_AF-A0A8J8DVG7-F1
#
_entry.id   AF-A0A8J8DVG7-F1
#
_cell.length_a   1.000
_cell.length_b   1.000
_cell.length_c   1.000
_cell.angle_alpha   90.00
_cell.angle_beta   90.00
_cell.angle_gamma   90.00
#
_symmetry.space_group_name_H-M   'P 1'
#
loop_
_entity.id
_entity.type
_entity.pdbx_description
1 polymer ?
#
loop_
_entity_poly.entity_id
_entity_poly.type
_entity_poly.pdbx_seq_one_letter_code
_entity_poly.pdbx_strand_id
1 'polypeptide(L)'
;MSFGWKYRAVPHEGPRFRIAEYLKALTAILLIVWLFKGPLRLEAYNDQLVYAIVALLFAFELLAVGKWFGVTISGIVFALAKGFFWTSIFLFFGQWLGMSKALHDYAGTAFAYAVVLVIAGILLAKFDEKKLDIKVEGKAYEFEGADFGEVKLKGTGKAYPVKFGRKKVGWVIDGDVTVEADTPLGKVTKRLLSPVIVWTEEKIAGRKTSADPGFVSRVNDLVNPERLYQKGKRDSVVDLGFIKVYEGEGYEYVKLPFIEVIETPSGEEVKIGPMRFREGNPEMPPADMLTIRELRNGFQLTRVGDRLKIQTDEYSIEVDGERVVYRSGSESLSLGETVSLRSGDVSVSVGRGRAKIRIEDVVISARDGTVRIRTGGKTYTIENGEAYKLVVRKAKEIVEEQSAELIEGLGIDRTLLNRRVKELLDELTSYLG
;
A
#
# COMPACT_ATOMS: atom_id res chain seq x y z
N MET A 1 -35.24 -5.36 -8.26
CA MET A 1 -35.07 -5.84 -6.87
C MET A 1 -33.63 -5.59 -6.46
N SER A 2 -33.37 -4.56 -5.64
CA SER A 2 -32.02 -4.25 -5.19
C SER A 2 -31.73 -4.98 -3.87
N PHE A 3 -30.72 -5.85 -3.90
CA PHE A 3 -30.19 -6.51 -2.70
C PHE A 3 -29.21 -5.56 -2.00
N GLY A 4 -29.72 -4.78 -1.04
CA GLY A 4 -28.90 -3.96 -0.15
C GLY A 4 -28.20 -4.82 0.89
N TRP A 5 -26.92 -5.14 0.68
CA TRP A 5 -26.08 -5.77 1.69
C TRP A 5 -25.66 -4.73 2.74
N LYS A 6 -26.39 -4.69 3.86
CA LYS A 6 -25.98 -3.97 5.08
C LYS A 6 -24.91 -4.78 5.81
N TYR A 7 -23.64 -4.53 5.54
CA TYR A 7 -22.57 -4.93 6.47
C TYR A 7 -22.55 -3.98 7.67
N ARG A 8 -23.29 -4.34 8.73
CA ARG A 8 -22.96 -3.86 10.08
C ARG A 8 -21.75 -4.66 10.56
N ALA A 9 -20.56 -4.15 10.28
CA ALA A 9 -19.39 -4.54 11.06
C ALA A 9 -19.63 -4.08 12.50
N VAL A 10 -19.96 -5.01 13.40
CA VAL A 10 -20.00 -4.74 14.84
C VAL A 10 -18.57 -4.91 15.35
N PRO A 11 -17.82 -3.81 15.60
CA PRO A 11 -16.52 -3.95 16.25
C PRO A 11 -16.75 -4.58 17.62
N HIS A 12 -16.07 -5.69 17.91
CA HIS A 12 -15.99 -6.23 19.27
C HIS A 12 -15.15 -5.26 20.12
N GLU A 13 -15.77 -4.15 20.53
CA GLU A 13 -15.20 -3.22 21.48
C GLU A 13 -15.21 -3.84 22.88
N GLY A 14 -14.05 -3.87 23.54
CA GLY A 14 -13.96 -4.33 24.93
C GLY A 14 -14.88 -3.54 25.87
N PRO A 15 -15.30 -4.11 27.01
CA PRO A 15 -16.30 -3.52 27.90
C PRO A 15 -15.95 -2.10 28.36
N ARG A 16 -14.67 -1.80 28.56
CA ARG A 16 -14.18 -0.45 28.90
C ARG A 16 -14.53 0.63 27.86
N PHE A 17 -14.52 0.29 26.57
CA PHE A 17 -14.80 1.24 25.50
C PHE A 17 -16.28 1.49 25.32
N ARG A 18 -17.09 0.45 25.51
CA ARG A 18 -18.54 0.61 25.61
C ARG A 18 -18.92 1.50 26.79
N ILE A 19 -18.28 1.29 27.96
CA ILE A 19 -18.47 2.17 29.13
C ILE A 19 -18.06 3.61 28.82
N ALA A 20 -16.93 3.83 28.13
CA ALA A 20 -16.52 5.17 27.71
C ALA A 20 -17.56 5.83 26.80
N GLU A 21 -18.14 5.11 25.84
CA GLU A 21 -19.20 5.62 24.97
C GLU A 21 -20.49 5.94 25.74
N TYR A 22 -20.88 5.09 26.70
CA TYR A 22 -22.01 5.36 27.59
C TYR A 22 -21.76 6.59 28.47
N LEU A 23 -20.56 6.74 29.03
CA LEU A 23 -20.19 7.91 29.83
C LEU A 23 -20.17 9.19 28.98
N LYS A 24 -19.73 9.11 27.73
CA LYS A 24 -19.81 10.24 26.79
C LYS A 24 -21.25 10.63 26.49
N ALA A 25 -22.12 9.64 26.23
CA ALA A 25 -23.55 9.89 26.04
C ALA A 25 -24.20 10.49 27.30
N LEU A 26 -23.85 9.98 28.48
CA LEU A 26 -24.29 10.52 29.77
C LEU A 26 -23.81 11.95 29.98
N THR A 27 -22.56 12.26 29.63
CA THR A 27 -22.00 13.62 29.70
C THR A 27 -22.80 14.59 28.82
N ALA A 28 -23.15 14.17 27.60
CA ALA A 28 -23.96 14.97 26.69
C ALA A 28 -25.38 15.22 27.25
N ILE A 29 -26.01 14.20 27.84
CA ILE A 29 -27.31 14.36 28.52
C ILE A 29 -27.17 15.35 29.68
N LEU A 30 -26.10 15.25 30.48
CA LEU A 30 -25.89 16.10 31.65
C LEU A 30 -25.60 17.56 31.26
N LEU A 31 -24.92 17.78 30.13
CA LEU A 31 -24.76 19.11 29.51
C LEU A 31 -26.10 19.71 29.09
N ILE A 32 -26.99 18.91 28.48
CA ILE A 32 -28.34 19.35 28.12
C ILE A 32 -29.14 19.70 29.38
N VAL A 33 -29.14 18.84 30.39
CA VAL A 33 -29.80 19.09 31.69
C VAL A 33 -29.28 20.38 32.32
N TRP A 34 -27.97 20.60 32.28
CA TRP A 34 -27.34 21.80 32.81
C TRP A 34 -27.71 23.07 32.03
N LEU A 35 -27.81 22.98 30.69
CA LEU A 35 -28.28 24.10 29.85
C LEU A 35 -29.74 24.48 30.19
N PHE A 36 -30.58 23.49 30.47
CA PHE A 36 -31.98 23.68 30.87
C PHE A 36 -32.21 23.73 32.39
N LYS A 37 -31.16 24.03 33.18
CA LYS A 37 -31.25 24.02 34.65
C LYS A 37 -32.31 24.97 35.23
N GLY A 38 -32.57 26.10 34.58
CA GLY A 38 -33.59 27.06 34.99
C GLY A 38 -35.00 26.46 34.93
N PRO A 39 -35.48 26.04 33.74
CA PRO A 39 -36.76 25.34 33.61
C PRO A 39 -36.90 24.09 34.50
N LEU A 40 -35.79 23.39 34.76
CA LEU A 40 -35.75 22.20 35.61
C LEU A 40 -35.63 22.50 37.11
N ARG A 41 -35.53 23.77 37.52
CA ARG A 41 -35.31 24.22 38.90
C ARG A 41 -34.07 23.60 39.57
N LEU A 42 -33.02 23.36 38.79
CA LEU A 42 -31.75 22.78 39.23
C LEU A 42 -30.67 23.83 39.55
N GLU A 43 -31.04 25.11 39.65
CA GLU A 43 -30.12 26.21 39.89
C GLU A 43 -29.33 26.06 41.20
N ALA A 44 -29.96 25.52 42.25
CA ALA A 44 -29.30 25.24 43.53
C ALA A 44 -28.18 24.18 43.42
N TYR A 45 -28.16 23.40 42.34
CA TYR A 45 -27.19 22.34 42.09
C TYR A 45 -26.19 22.68 40.98
N ASN A 46 -26.15 23.94 40.54
CA ASN A 46 -25.38 24.38 39.37
C ASN A 46 -23.90 23.99 39.46
N ASP A 47 -23.25 24.28 40.59
CA ASP A 47 -21.83 23.97 40.76
C ASP A 47 -21.58 22.45 40.84
N GLN A 48 -22.45 21.68 41.52
CA GLN A 48 -22.35 20.22 41.55
C GLN A 48 -22.51 19.59 40.16
N LEU A 49 -23.43 20.13 39.33
CA LEU A 49 -23.59 19.70 37.94
C LEU A 49 -22.33 19.99 37.12
N VAL A 50 -21.71 21.15 37.31
CA VAL A 50 -20.45 21.51 36.63
C VAL A 50 -19.33 20.56 37.03
N TYR A 51 -19.15 20.26 38.32
CA TYR A 51 -18.16 19.28 38.77
C TYR A 51 -18.42 17.87 38.22
N ALA A 52 -19.68 17.45 38.15
CA ALA A 52 -20.06 16.16 37.57
C ALA A 52 -19.71 16.08 36.07
N ILE A 53 -19.97 17.15 35.31
CA ILE A 53 -19.60 17.24 33.88
C ILE A 53 -18.09 17.14 33.73
N VAL A 54 -17.32 17.91 34.52
CA VAL A 54 -15.86 17.87 34.49
C VAL A 54 -15.34 16.47 34.82
N ALA A 55 -15.83 15.84 35.89
CA ALA A 55 -15.43 14.49 36.27
C ALA A 55 -15.73 13.47 35.16
N LEU A 56 -16.89 13.57 34.49
CA LEU A 56 -17.25 12.70 33.38
C LEU A 56 -16.38 12.93 32.15
N LEU A 57 -16.03 14.18 31.82
CA LEU A 57 -15.10 14.53 30.74
C LEU A 57 -13.76 13.80 30.90
N PHE A 58 -13.19 13.81 32.11
CA PHE A 58 -11.96 13.07 32.39
C PHE A 58 -12.16 11.56 32.36
N ALA A 59 -13.26 11.06 32.94
CA ALA A 59 -13.52 9.63 33.05
C ALA A 59 -13.62 8.95 31.67
N PHE A 60 -14.36 9.53 30.72
CA PHE A 60 -14.49 8.89 29.40
C PHE A 60 -13.22 9.06 28.56
N GLU A 61 -12.51 10.19 28.64
CA GLU A 61 -11.25 10.38 27.90
C GLU A 61 -10.19 9.37 28.39
N LEU A 62 -10.09 9.14 29.70
CA LEU A 62 -9.19 8.14 30.28
C LEU A 62 -9.58 6.70 29.92
N LEU A 63 -10.87 6.36 29.94
CA LEU A 63 -11.35 5.03 29.55
C LEU A 63 -11.20 4.75 28.04
N ALA A 64 -11.18 5.80 27.22
CA ALA A 64 -10.92 5.72 25.79
C ALA A 64 -9.42 5.48 25.47
N VAL A 65 -8.51 5.62 26.44
CA VAL A 65 -7.07 5.40 26.25
C VAL A 65 -6.80 3.96 25.78
N GLY A 66 -6.04 3.85 24.69
CA GLY A 66 -5.57 2.56 24.20
C GLY A 66 -6.63 1.73 23.47
N LYS A 67 -7.66 2.36 22.88
CA LYS A 67 -8.61 1.73 21.93
C LYS A 67 -7.91 0.98 20.80
N TRP A 68 -6.68 1.37 20.46
CA TRP A 68 -5.95 0.84 19.30
C TRP A 68 -4.65 0.09 19.65
N PHE A 69 -3.79 0.63 20.53
CA PHE A 69 -2.45 0.07 20.80
C PHE A 69 -2.23 -0.42 22.25
N GLY A 70 -3.28 -0.41 23.07
CA GLY A 70 -3.15 -0.63 24.52
C GLY A 70 -2.85 0.66 25.28
N VAL A 71 -2.85 0.58 26.61
CA VAL A 71 -2.67 1.76 27.47
C VAL A 71 -1.19 2.11 27.49
N THR A 72 -0.81 3.24 26.87
CA THR A 72 0.54 3.79 26.92
C THR A 72 0.59 4.99 27.86
N ILE A 73 1.75 5.28 28.43
CA ILE A 73 1.93 6.45 29.31
C ILE A 73 1.66 7.73 28.52
N SER A 74 2.18 7.80 27.29
CA SER A 74 1.87 8.86 26.32
C SER A 74 0.37 9.01 26.07
N GLY A 75 -0.34 7.90 25.87
CA GLY A 75 -1.79 7.89 25.63
C GLY A 75 -2.61 8.38 26.83
N ILE A 76 -2.21 8.03 28.05
CA ILE A 76 -2.82 8.57 29.28
C ILE A 76 -2.60 10.09 29.35
N VAL A 77 -1.37 10.54 29.11
CA VAL A 77 -1.02 11.97 29.15
C VAL A 77 -1.82 12.77 28.10
N PHE A 78 -1.97 12.24 26.89
CA PHE A 78 -2.81 12.88 25.86
C PHE A 78 -4.31 12.87 26.19
N ALA A 79 -4.83 11.83 26.84
CA ALA A 79 -6.22 11.81 27.29
C ALA A 79 -6.46 12.82 28.41
N LEU A 80 -5.53 12.96 29.36
CA LEU A 80 -5.58 14.02 30.36
C LEU A 80 -5.55 15.40 29.71
N ALA A 81 -4.66 15.61 28.74
CA ALA A 81 -4.60 16.87 27.99
C ALA A 81 -5.94 17.22 27.33
N LYS A 82 -6.61 16.24 26.70
CA LYS A 82 -7.95 16.41 26.11
C LYS A 82 -9.01 16.71 27.15
N GLY A 83 -9.00 16.00 28.28
CA GLY A 83 -9.91 16.27 29.40
C GLY A 83 -9.79 17.71 29.91
N PHE A 84 -8.55 18.19 30.10
CA PHE A 84 -8.27 19.57 30.48
C PHE A 84 -8.68 20.59 29.40
N PHE A 85 -8.48 20.28 28.12
CA PHE A 85 -8.89 21.15 27.02
C PHE A 85 -10.41 21.32 26.95
N TRP A 86 -11.17 20.22 26.99
CA TRP A 86 -12.64 20.28 26.98
C TRP A 86 -13.19 20.96 28.23
N THR A 87 -12.57 20.70 29.39
CA THR A 87 -12.90 21.40 30.64
C THR A 87 -12.67 22.90 30.52
N SER A 88 -11.55 23.32 29.92
CA SER A 88 -11.25 24.74 29.69
C SER A 88 -12.32 25.42 28.82
N ILE A 89 -12.69 24.81 27.70
CA ILE A 89 -13.76 25.32 26.82
C ILE A 89 -15.09 25.42 27.59
N PHE A 90 -15.45 24.34 28.29
CA PHE A 90 -16.70 24.29 29.04
C PHE A 90 -16.78 25.38 30.13
N LEU A 91 -15.72 25.57 30.91
CA LEU A 91 -15.66 26.59 31.96
C LEU A 91 -15.61 28.02 31.38
N PHE A 92 -14.93 28.20 30.24
CA PHE A 92 -14.84 29.49 29.55
C PHE A 92 -16.21 29.98 29.08
N PHE A 93 -16.94 29.16 28.32
CA PHE A 93 -18.29 29.51 27.86
C PHE A 93 -19.33 29.42 28.98
N GLY A 94 -19.05 28.65 30.03
CA GLY A 94 -20.00 28.39 31.10
C GLY A 94 -20.37 29.61 31.93
N GLN A 95 -19.50 30.62 32.00
CA GLN A 95 -19.81 31.89 32.68
C GLN A 95 -21.03 32.59 32.04
N TRP A 96 -21.15 32.53 30.71
CA TRP A 96 -22.28 33.14 30.01
C TRP A 96 -23.61 32.47 30.34
N LEU A 97 -23.56 31.24 30.85
CA LEU A 97 -24.72 30.43 31.24
C LEU A 97 -24.93 30.42 32.77
N GLY A 98 -24.36 31.38 33.50
CA GLY A 98 -24.59 31.54 34.94
C GLY A 98 -23.77 30.60 35.82
N MET A 99 -22.58 30.18 35.37
CA MET A 99 -21.60 29.47 36.21
C MET A 99 -20.92 30.44 37.19
N SER A 100 -20.51 29.93 38.36
CA SER A 100 -19.82 30.76 39.36
C SER A 100 -18.47 31.28 38.83
N LYS A 101 -18.11 32.50 39.25
CA LYS A 101 -16.85 33.15 38.82
C LYS A 101 -15.62 32.33 39.22
N ALA A 102 -15.65 31.70 40.41
CA ALA A 102 -14.58 30.83 40.89
C ALA A 102 -14.31 29.67 39.93
N LEU A 103 -15.33 29.06 39.33
CA LEU A 103 -15.19 27.98 38.34
C LEU A 103 -14.69 28.49 36.99
N HIS A 104 -15.16 29.67 36.57
CA HIS A 104 -14.69 30.29 35.32
C HIS A 104 -13.19 30.63 35.38
N ASP A 105 -12.70 31.13 36.51
CA ASP A 105 -11.28 31.52 36.69
C ASP A 105 -10.33 30.31 36.52
N TYR A 106 -10.81 29.07 36.68
CA TYR A 106 -10.04 27.86 36.39
C TYR A 106 -9.90 27.53 34.89
N ALA A 107 -10.68 28.16 34.00
CA ALA A 107 -10.64 27.88 32.56
C ALA A 107 -9.25 28.10 31.95
N GLY A 108 -8.58 29.19 32.34
CA GLY A 108 -7.22 29.51 31.89
C GLY A 108 -6.17 28.53 32.41
N THR A 109 -6.31 28.12 33.67
CA THR A 109 -5.43 27.12 34.30
C THR A 109 -5.59 25.75 33.64
N ALA A 110 -6.83 25.32 33.36
CA ALA A 110 -7.10 24.09 32.63
C ALA A 110 -6.52 24.11 31.21
N PHE A 111 -6.57 25.26 30.51
CA PHE A 111 -5.93 25.42 29.20
C PHE A 111 -4.41 25.27 29.29
N ALA A 112 -3.78 25.93 30.26
CA ALA A 112 -2.34 25.82 30.47
C ALA A 112 -1.91 24.37 30.75
N TYR A 113 -2.64 23.65 31.58
CA TYR A 113 -2.39 22.22 31.82
C TYR A 113 -2.58 21.37 30.56
N ALA A 114 -3.58 21.65 29.73
CA ALA A 114 -3.73 20.96 28.44
C ALA A 114 -2.50 21.16 27.55
N VAL A 115 -2.02 22.40 27.39
CA VAL A 115 -0.84 22.72 26.57
C VAL A 115 0.42 22.02 27.10
N VAL A 116 0.68 22.10 28.41
CA VAL A 116 1.85 21.46 29.04
C VAL A 116 1.80 19.95 28.87
N LEU A 117 0.63 19.32 29.08
CA LEU A 117 0.46 17.89 28.90
C LEU A 117 0.57 17.46 27.44
N VAL A 118 0.15 18.27 26.47
CA VAL A 118 0.40 17.99 25.04
C VAL A 118 1.90 17.99 24.75
N ILE A 119 2.64 18.99 25.21
CA ILE A 119 4.10 19.06 25.03
C ILE A 119 4.79 17.86 25.70
N ALA A 120 4.40 17.54 26.95
CA ALA A 120 4.91 16.37 27.66
C ALA A 120 4.55 15.06 26.96
N GLY A 121 3.33 14.94 26.42
CA GLY A 121 2.88 13.79 25.65
C GLY A 121 3.69 13.59 24.36
N ILE A 122 4.01 14.68 23.65
CA ILE A 122 4.86 14.66 22.45
C ILE A 122 6.30 14.23 22.81
N LEU A 123 6.86 14.78 23.89
CA LEU A 123 8.19 14.39 24.36
C LEU A 123 8.25 12.93 24.78
N LEU A 124 7.23 12.45 25.50
CA LEU A 124 7.11 11.04 25.88
C LEU A 124 6.90 10.14 24.67
N ALA A 125 6.13 10.57 23.66
CA ALA A 125 5.93 9.80 22.44
C ALA A 125 7.23 9.55 21.66
N LYS A 126 8.22 10.45 21.74
CA LYS A 126 9.56 10.22 21.19
C LYS A 126 10.35 9.11 21.91
N PHE A 127 10.05 8.86 23.19
CA PHE A 127 10.63 7.75 23.97
C PHE A 127 9.75 6.50 23.95
N ASP A 128 8.47 6.64 23.61
CA ASP A 128 7.49 5.58 23.37
C ASP A 128 7.54 5.12 21.89
N GLU A 129 8.72 5.22 21.24
CA GLU A 129 9.11 4.32 20.13
C GLU A 129 9.16 2.88 20.67
N LYS A 130 8.02 2.38 21.16
CA LYS A 130 7.78 0.96 21.23
C LYS A 130 7.88 0.49 19.79
N LYS A 131 8.99 -0.19 19.52
CA LYS A 131 9.24 -0.98 18.33
C LYS A 131 7.90 -1.45 17.78
N LEU A 132 7.54 -0.97 16.60
CA LEU A 132 6.36 -1.41 15.87
C LEU A 132 6.63 -2.85 15.42
N ASP A 133 6.66 -3.76 16.40
CA ASP A 133 7.09 -5.14 16.22
C ASP A 133 5.96 -5.90 15.54
N ILE A 134 6.27 -6.36 14.35
CA ILE A 134 5.42 -7.28 13.61
C ILE A 134 5.61 -8.63 14.29
N LYS A 135 4.55 -9.18 14.87
CA LYS A 135 4.64 -10.43 15.62
C LYS A 135 3.87 -11.55 14.94
N VAL A 136 4.56 -12.65 14.69
CA VAL A 136 3.95 -13.92 14.32
C VAL A 136 3.39 -14.58 15.57
N GLU A 137 2.11 -14.96 15.55
CA GLU A 137 1.46 -15.63 16.67
C GLU A 137 1.93 -17.08 16.82
N GLY A 138 2.01 -17.56 18.07
CA GLY A 138 2.28 -18.97 18.39
C GLY A 138 1.10 -19.91 18.12
N LYS A 139 0.09 -19.49 17.36
CA LYS A 139 -1.07 -20.31 16.98
C LYS A 139 -0.93 -20.68 15.52
N ALA A 140 -1.00 -21.97 15.21
CA ALA A 140 -0.98 -22.47 13.85
C ALA A 140 -2.37 -22.92 13.40
N TYR A 141 -2.57 -22.87 12.09
CA TYR A 141 -3.76 -23.32 11.41
C TYR A 141 -3.35 -24.09 10.16
N GLU A 142 -4.16 -25.04 9.70
CA GLU A 142 -3.92 -25.77 8.46
C GLU A 142 -4.07 -24.82 7.26
N PHE A 143 -3.17 -24.97 6.29
CA PHE A 143 -3.21 -24.27 5.01
C PHE A 143 -3.40 -25.32 3.90
N GLU A 144 -4.40 -25.11 3.04
CA GLU A 144 -4.75 -25.99 1.92
C GLU A 144 -4.84 -25.23 0.58
N GLY A 145 -4.30 -24.01 0.55
CA GLY A 145 -4.41 -23.08 -0.58
C GLY A 145 -5.30 -21.87 -0.29
N ALA A 146 -5.21 -20.87 -1.17
CA ALA A 146 -6.04 -19.67 -1.15
C ALA A 146 -6.23 -19.15 -2.58
N ASP A 147 -7.42 -18.67 -2.90
CA ASP A 147 -7.75 -18.08 -4.20
C ASP A 147 -8.09 -16.60 -4.00
N PHE A 148 -7.34 -15.72 -4.68
CA PHE A 148 -7.53 -14.28 -4.65
C PHE A 148 -7.90 -13.73 -6.04
N GLY A 149 -8.56 -14.54 -6.88
CA GLY A 149 -8.90 -14.21 -8.25
C GLY A 149 -7.78 -14.59 -9.22
N GLU A 150 -7.10 -13.60 -9.78
CA GLU A 150 -5.98 -13.78 -10.72
C GLU A 150 -4.72 -14.35 -10.07
N VAL A 151 -4.65 -14.33 -8.73
CA VAL A 151 -3.53 -14.87 -7.97
C VAL A 151 -4.02 -15.99 -7.06
N LYS A 152 -3.40 -17.16 -7.17
CA LYS A 152 -3.75 -18.36 -6.42
C LYS A 152 -2.52 -18.91 -5.70
N LEU A 153 -2.71 -19.32 -4.47
CA LEU A 153 -1.75 -20.10 -3.72
C LEU A 153 -2.25 -21.54 -3.66
N LYS A 154 -1.47 -22.47 -4.18
CA LYS A 154 -1.72 -23.91 -4.08
C LYS A 154 -0.69 -24.53 -3.15
N GLY A 155 -1.09 -25.55 -2.41
CA GLY A 155 -0.17 -26.30 -1.57
C GLY A 155 -0.75 -26.63 -0.21
N THR A 156 0.11 -27.17 0.65
CA THR A 156 -0.29 -27.62 1.99
C THR A 156 0.75 -27.22 3.01
N GLY A 157 0.30 -26.90 4.22
CA GLY A 157 1.20 -26.49 5.29
C GLY A 157 0.49 -25.97 6.53
N LYS A 158 1.21 -25.15 7.30
CA LYS A 158 0.71 -24.46 8.49
C LYS A 158 0.77 -22.96 8.28
N ALA A 159 -0.35 -22.27 8.44
CA ALA A 159 -0.45 -20.82 8.45
C ALA A 159 -0.44 -20.27 9.88
N TYR A 160 0.41 -19.28 10.13
CA TYR A 160 0.58 -18.58 11.39
C TYR A 160 0.14 -17.12 11.23
N PRO A 161 -0.81 -16.60 12.03
CA PRO A 161 -1.24 -15.21 11.93
C PRO A 161 -0.10 -14.23 12.22
N VAL A 162 -0.01 -13.17 11.42
CA VAL A 162 0.90 -12.04 11.65
C VAL A 162 0.09 -10.87 12.19
N LYS A 163 0.57 -10.29 13.29
CA LYS A 163 -0.04 -9.13 13.93
C LYS A 163 0.89 -7.93 13.90
N PHE A 164 0.30 -6.78 13.65
CA PHE A 164 0.91 -5.48 13.88
C PHE A 164 0.16 -4.84 15.05
N GLY A 165 0.82 -4.75 16.21
CA GLY A 165 0.16 -4.41 17.47
C GLY A 165 -0.96 -5.41 17.81
N ARG A 166 -2.22 -4.98 17.72
CA ARG A 166 -3.41 -5.82 18.00
C ARG A 166 -4.13 -6.32 16.74
N LYS A 167 -3.85 -5.74 15.57
CA LYS A 167 -4.55 -6.07 14.31
C LYS A 167 -3.81 -7.20 13.59
N LYS A 168 -4.55 -8.19 13.08
CA LYS A 168 -4.02 -9.20 12.14
C LYS A 168 -3.82 -8.54 10.78
N VAL A 169 -2.63 -8.64 10.22
CA VAL A 169 -2.23 -7.99 8.96
C VAL A 169 -1.83 -8.98 7.87
N GLY A 170 -1.69 -10.26 8.22
CA GLY A 170 -1.35 -11.30 7.27
C GLY A 170 -1.13 -12.65 7.94
N TRP A 171 -0.44 -13.51 7.22
CA TRP A 171 -0.15 -14.89 7.59
C TRP A 171 1.26 -15.28 7.13
N VAL A 172 1.95 -16.12 7.88
CA VAL A 172 3.16 -16.80 7.42
C VAL A 172 2.86 -18.27 7.23
N ILE A 173 3.30 -18.84 6.13
CA ILE A 173 3.07 -20.23 5.76
C ILE A 173 4.38 -21.02 5.91
N ASP A 174 4.28 -22.09 6.68
CA ASP A 174 5.27 -23.16 6.82
C ASP A 174 4.80 -24.37 6.01
N GLY A 175 5.44 -24.66 4.87
CA GLY A 175 5.01 -25.75 4.01
C GLY A 175 5.33 -25.52 2.54
N ASP A 176 4.75 -26.36 1.70
CA ASP A 176 4.94 -26.33 0.27
C ASP A 176 3.89 -25.41 -0.34
N VAL A 177 4.31 -24.33 -0.99
CA VAL A 177 3.42 -23.32 -1.53
C VAL A 177 3.86 -23.03 -2.96
N THR A 178 2.92 -23.08 -3.90
CA THR A 178 3.11 -22.65 -5.28
C THR A 178 2.19 -21.47 -5.52
N VAL A 179 2.75 -20.36 -5.99
CA VAL A 179 1.98 -19.23 -6.46
C VAL A 179 1.73 -19.36 -7.95
N GLU A 180 0.47 -19.19 -8.34
CA GLU A 180 0.03 -19.04 -9.73
C GLU A 180 -0.54 -17.64 -9.89
N ALA A 181 -0.05 -16.89 -10.87
CA ALA A 181 -0.57 -15.59 -11.23
C ALA A 181 -0.89 -15.56 -12.73
N ASP A 182 -2.13 -15.26 -13.05
CA ASP A 182 -2.56 -15.07 -14.43
C ASP A 182 -2.16 -13.66 -14.87
N THR A 183 -1.39 -13.54 -15.95
CA THR A 183 -0.95 -12.26 -16.51
C THR A 183 -1.30 -12.20 -18.00
N PRO A 184 -1.34 -11.02 -18.63
CA PRO A 184 -1.52 -10.92 -20.08
C PRO A 184 -0.41 -11.61 -20.90
N LEU A 185 0.76 -11.88 -20.29
CA LEU A 185 1.86 -12.64 -20.90
C LEU A 185 1.69 -14.17 -20.80
N GLY A 186 0.68 -14.62 -20.04
CA GLY A 186 0.50 -16.02 -19.68
C GLY A 186 0.52 -16.25 -18.17
N LYS A 187 0.43 -17.51 -17.77
CA LYS A 187 0.41 -17.91 -16.36
C LYS A 187 1.83 -18.01 -15.80
N VAL A 188 2.13 -17.20 -14.80
CA VAL A 188 3.37 -17.29 -14.03
C VAL A 188 3.17 -18.27 -12.87
N THR A 189 3.94 -19.35 -12.84
CA THR A 189 3.89 -20.35 -11.77
C THR A 189 5.25 -20.45 -11.09
N LYS A 190 5.30 -20.25 -9.77
CA LYS A 190 6.54 -20.37 -8.99
C LYS A 190 6.30 -21.15 -7.71
N ARG A 191 7.10 -22.19 -7.49
CA ARG A 191 7.18 -22.86 -6.19
C ARG A 191 7.96 -21.99 -5.23
N LEU A 192 7.35 -21.68 -4.10
CA LEU A 192 7.87 -20.81 -3.07
C LEU A 192 8.57 -21.59 -1.96
N LEU A 193 9.69 -21.07 -1.49
CA LEU A 193 10.48 -21.63 -0.41
C LEU A 193 10.03 -21.07 0.94
N SER A 194 9.63 -21.97 1.84
CA SER A 194 9.23 -21.62 3.19
C SER A 194 10.39 -20.96 3.98
N PRO A 195 10.13 -19.91 4.79
CA PRO A 195 8.83 -19.33 5.13
C PRO A 195 8.33 -18.29 4.12
N VAL A 196 7.03 -18.38 3.79
CA VAL A 196 6.34 -17.45 2.88
C VAL A 196 5.42 -16.56 3.69
N ILE A 197 5.52 -15.25 3.55
CA ILE A 197 4.60 -14.29 4.17
C ILE A 197 3.57 -13.82 3.16
N VAL A 198 2.30 -13.80 3.58
CA VAL A 198 1.15 -13.36 2.80
C VAL A 198 0.47 -12.24 3.57
N TRP A 199 0.63 -11.01 3.08
CA TRP A 199 -0.03 -9.82 3.59
C TRP A 199 -1.41 -9.72 2.94
N THR A 200 -2.43 -9.98 3.75
CA THR A 200 -3.83 -9.94 3.34
C THR A 200 -4.73 -9.80 4.57
N GLU A 201 -5.86 -9.11 4.41
CA GLU A 201 -6.90 -9.10 5.44
C GLU A 201 -7.72 -10.40 5.42
N GLU A 202 -7.75 -11.10 4.28
CA GLU A 202 -8.49 -12.32 4.06
C GLU A 202 -8.02 -13.48 4.96
N LYS A 203 -8.91 -14.46 5.12
CA LYS A 203 -8.64 -15.65 5.92
C LYS A 203 -8.22 -16.79 4.98
N ILE A 204 -6.93 -17.10 4.98
CA ILE A 204 -6.36 -18.19 4.19
C ILE A 204 -6.22 -19.51 4.97
N ALA A 205 -6.60 -19.51 6.25
CA ALA A 205 -6.27 -20.57 7.18
C ALA A 205 -7.52 -21.34 7.65
N GLY A 206 -7.40 -22.66 7.68
CA GLY A 206 -8.45 -23.62 8.01
C GLY A 206 -8.54 -23.93 9.51
N ARG A 207 -8.46 -25.23 9.86
CA ARG A 207 -8.61 -25.72 11.24
C ARG A 207 -7.38 -25.40 12.07
N LYS A 208 -7.57 -25.19 13.37
CA LYS A 208 -6.45 -24.94 14.30
C LYS A 208 -5.62 -26.21 14.45
N THR A 209 -4.30 -26.09 14.38
CA THR A 209 -3.37 -27.22 14.48
C THR A 209 -2.23 -26.93 15.47
N SER A 210 -1.36 -27.92 15.69
CA SER A 210 -0.19 -27.77 16.56
C SER A 210 0.84 -26.83 15.94
N ALA A 211 1.18 -25.78 16.69
CA ALA A 211 2.22 -24.83 16.30
C ALA A 211 3.61 -25.43 16.53
N ASP A 212 4.56 -25.08 15.66
CA ASP A 212 5.99 -25.26 15.92
C ASP A 212 6.57 -23.96 16.53
N PRO A 213 6.89 -23.92 17.83
CA PRO A 213 7.49 -22.75 18.46
C PRO A 213 8.84 -22.36 17.86
N GLY A 214 9.61 -23.34 17.37
CA GLY A 214 10.91 -23.10 16.74
C GLY A 214 10.77 -22.36 15.42
N PHE A 215 9.77 -22.71 14.61
CA PHE A 215 9.43 -21.97 13.39
C PHE A 215 9.02 -20.53 13.69
N VAL A 216 8.12 -20.33 14.66
CA VAL A 216 7.62 -18.99 15.04
C VAL A 216 8.76 -18.08 15.49
N SER A 217 9.72 -18.59 16.27
CA SER A 217 10.90 -17.81 16.67
C SER A 217 11.72 -17.38 15.46
N ARG A 218 12.10 -18.33 14.58
CA ARG A 218 12.90 -18.05 13.37
C ARG A 218 12.25 -17.03 12.46
N VAL A 219 10.93 -17.10 12.27
CA VAL A 219 10.21 -16.15 11.41
C VAL A 219 10.10 -14.78 12.05
N ASN A 220 9.89 -14.68 13.37
CA ASN A 220 9.90 -13.39 14.05
C ASN A 220 11.25 -12.67 13.86
N ASP A 221 12.38 -13.40 13.83
CA ASP A 221 13.71 -12.84 13.53
C ASP A 221 13.83 -12.36 12.07
N LEU A 222 13.23 -13.08 11.12
CA LEU A 222 13.23 -12.72 9.70
C LEU A 222 12.31 -11.54 9.37
N VAL A 223 11.20 -11.40 10.11
CA VAL A 223 10.18 -10.37 9.88
C VAL A 223 10.50 -9.07 10.64
N ASN A 224 11.20 -9.16 11.77
CA ASN A 224 11.73 -8.01 12.52
C ASN A 224 13.26 -7.96 12.44
N PRO A 225 13.86 -7.60 11.31
CA PRO A 225 15.28 -7.30 11.33
C PRO A 225 15.45 -5.95 12.03
N GLU A 226 15.98 -5.96 13.25
CA GLU A 226 16.53 -4.77 13.95
C GLU A 226 17.60 -4.01 13.12
N ARG A 227 17.88 -4.45 11.88
CA ARG A 227 18.84 -3.88 10.92
C ARG A 227 18.24 -2.96 9.86
N LEU A 228 16.92 -2.89 9.65
CA LEU A 228 16.36 -1.89 8.71
C LEU A 228 16.35 -0.47 9.29
N TYR A 229 16.43 -0.34 10.62
CA TYR A 229 16.35 0.95 11.31
C TYR A 229 17.69 1.46 11.87
N GLN A 230 18.79 0.70 11.74
CA GLN A 230 20.09 1.15 12.22
C GLN A 230 21.19 1.02 11.18
N LYS A 231 21.69 2.20 10.80
CA LYS A 231 22.91 2.55 10.05
C LYS A 231 22.79 2.61 8.53
N GLY A 232 22.74 3.86 8.06
CA GLY A 232 23.60 4.29 6.97
C GLY A 232 22.84 4.88 5.78
N LYS A 233 22.84 6.22 5.73
CA LYS A 233 22.35 7.11 4.66
C LYS A 233 20.84 7.32 4.62
N ARG A 234 20.48 8.58 4.88
CA ARG A 234 19.30 9.25 4.35
C ARG A 234 19.40 9.17 2.83
N ASP A 235 18.81 8.13 2.25
CA ASP A 235 18.25 8.17 0.91
C ASP A 235 17.06 7.20 0.89
N SER A 236 15.96 7.76 0.42
CA SER A 236 14.69 7.20 -0.03
C SER A 236 14.55 5.68 -0.18
N VAL A 237 13.35 5.21 0.22
CA VAL A 237 12.71 3.90 -0.02
C VAL A 237 12.99 2.82 1.03
N VAL A 238 12.05 2.71 1.97
CA VAL A 238 11.96 1.59 2.93
C VAL A 238 10.98 0.56 2.37
N ASP A 239 11.50 -0.48 1.72
CA ASP A 239 10.71 -1.61 1.20
C ASP A 239 10.50 -2.67 2.29
N LEU A 240 9.66 -2.30 3.25
CA LEU A 240 8.96 -3.25 4.11
C LEU A 240 7.69 -3.60 3.35
N GLY A 241 7.45 -4.85 2.94
CA GLY A 241 6.33 -5.25 2.04
C GLY A 241 4.88 -4.93 2.47
N PHE A 242 4.66 -3.99 3.40
CA PHE A 242 3.42 -3.33 3.80
C PHE A 242 3.49 -1.78 3.77
N ILE A 243 4.64 -1.19 3.41
CA ILE A 243 4.89 0.25 3.23
C ILE A 243 4.86 0.54 1.72
N LYS A 244 4.01 1.48 1.32
CA LYS A 244 3.91 1.98 -0.05
C LYS A 244 4.43 3.42 -0.11
N VAL A 245 5.31 3.71 -1.07
CA VAL A 245 5.50 5.04 -1.65
C VAL A 245 5.28 4.85 -3.15
N TYR A 246 4.26 5.51 -3.72
CA TYR A 246 4.02 5.53 -5.16
C TYR A 246 4.09 6.96 -5.65
N GLU A 247 4.92 7.18 -6.66
CA GLU A 247 4.95 8.41 -7.46
C GLU A 247 4.63 7.99 -8.90
N GLY A 248 3.45 8.38 -9.40
CA GLY A 248 3.01 8.14 -10.77
C GLY A 248 2.34 9.39 -11.34
N GLU A 249 2.29 9.53 -12.68
CA GLU A 249 1.76 10.71 -13.37
C GLU A 249 0.31 11.04 -12.93
N GLY A 250 0.19 11.92 -11.93
CA GLY A 250 -1.07 12.42 -11.41
C GLY A 250 -1.57 11.78 -10.11
N TYR A 251 -0.83 10.91 -9.41
CA TYR A 251 -1.23 10.49 -8.06
C TYR A 251 -0.06 10.06 -7.16
N GLU A 252 -0.11 10.45 -5.87
CA GLU A 252 0.79 9.97 -4.80
C GLU A 252 -0.02 9.13 -3.79
N TYR A 253 0.38 7.88 -3.54
CA TYR A 253 -0.32 7.02 -2.57
C TYR A 253 0.64 6.39 -1.56
N VAL A 254 0.49 6.75 -0.29
CA VAL A 254 1.28 6.21 0.82
C VAL A 254 0.35 5.52 1.80
N LYS A 255 0.37 4.19 1.83
CA LYS A 255 -0.37 3.40 2.83
C LYS A 255 0.59 2.86 3.87
N LEU A 256 0.55 3.47 5.04
CA LEU A 256 1.12 3.02 6.30
C LEU A 256 0.00 2.50 7.21
N PRO A 257 0.31 1.69 8.25
CA PRO A 257 -0.69 1.23 9.20
C PRO A 257 -1.47 2.36 9.92
N PHE A 258 -0.96 3.59 9.91
CA PHE A 258 -1.55 4.75 10.58
C PHE A 258 -1.57 6.03 9.73
N ILE A 259 -1.06 6.03 8.50
CA ILE A 259 -1.10 7.17 7.58
C ILE A 259 -1.49 6.62 6.21
N GLU A 260 -2.62 7.06 5.67
CA GLU A 260 -2.99 6.82 4.28
C GLU A 260 -3.01 8.18 3.58
N VAL A 261 -1.97 8.50 2.81
CA VAL A 261 -1.90 9.71 1.97
C VAL A 261 -2.39 9.33 0.58
N ILE A 262 -3.35 10.06 0.06
CA ILE A 262 -3.87 9.99 -1.30
C ILE A 262 -3.72 11.41 -1.86
N GLU A 263 -2.86 11.62 -2.83
CA GLU A 263 -2.77 12.87 -3.59
C GLU A 263 -3.25 12.56 -5.00
N THR A 264 -4.28 13.26 -5.48
CA THR A 264 -4.80 13.19 -6.86
C THR A 264 -4.91 14.61 -7.43
N PRO A 265 -5.03 14.81 -8.75
CA PRO A 265 -5.16 16.14 -9.35
C PRO A 265 -6.49 16.81 -8.96
N SER A 266 -7.41 16.02 -8.39
CA SER A 266 -8.73 16.38 -7.89
C SER A 266 -8.79 16.59 -6.37
N GLY A 267 -7.69 16.34 -5.64
CA GLY A 267 -7.58 16.61 -4.21
C GLY A 267 -6.61 15.70 -3.43
N GLU A 268 -6.38 16.03 -2.18
CA GLU A 268 -5.53 15.30 -1.23
C GLU A 268 -6.39 14.71 -0.09
N GLU A 269 -6.11 13.48 0.34
CA GLU A 269 -6.62 12.86 1.56
C GLU A 269 -5.46 12.29 2.37
N VAL A 270 -5.14 12.92 3.50
CA VAL A 270 -4.19 12.40 4.50
C VAL A 270 -5.00 11.84 5.66
N LYS A 271 -4.95 10.53 5.84
CA LYS A 271 -5.64 9.82 6.89
C LYS A 271 -4.66 9.35 7.95
N ILE A 272 -4.54 10.13 9.03
CA ILE A 272 -3.70 9.81 10.19
C ILE A 272 -4.58 9.21 11.29
N GLY A 273 -4.66 7.89 11.33
CA GLY A 273 -5.59 7.19 12.23
C GLY A 273 -7.06 7.60 11.97
N PRO A 274 -7.81 8.12 12.97
CA PRO A 274 -9.20 8.57 12.77
C PRO A 274 -9.32 9.98 12.17
N MET A 275 -8.21 10.73 12.06
CA MET A 275 -8.22 12.05 11.43
C MET A 275 -8.13 11.87 9.92
N ARG A 276 -9.05 12.50 9.19
CA ARG A 276 -9.01 12.62 7.72
C ARG A 276 -8.86 14.09 7.39
N PHE A 277 -7.72 14.45 6.85
CA PHE A 277 -7.49 15.77 6.28
C PHE A 277 -7.77 15.62 4.80
N ARG A 278 -8.86 16.23 4.34
CA ARG A 278 -9.32 16.12 2.95
C ARG A 278 -9.33 17.52 2.34
N GLU A 279 -8.57 17.69 1.29
CA GLU A 279 -8.57 18.88 0.44
C GLU A 279 -9.07 18.43 -0.95
N GLY A 280 -10.06 19.11 -1.52
CA GLY A 280 -10.69 18.66 -2.78
C GLY A 280 -11.57 17.41 -2.66
N ASN A 281 -11.75 16.69 -3.77
CA ASN A 281 -12.61 15.51 -3.87
C ASN A 281 -11.82 14.30 -4.39
N PRO A 282 -10.83 13.80 -3.61
CA PRO A 282 -10.02 12.64 -3.98
C PRO A 282 -10.91 11.42 -4.20
N GLU A 283 -10.65 10.70 -5.29
CA GLU A 283 -11.28 9.42 -5.61
C GLU A 283 -10.57 8.30 -4.82
N MET A 284 -11.34 7.45 -4.13
CA MET A 284 -10.76 6.31 -3.41
C MET A 284 -10.30 5.23 -4.40
N PRO A 285 -9.05 4.75 -4.33
CA PRO A 285 -8.61 3.65 -5.17
C PRO A 285 -9.31 2.32 -4.78
N PRO A 286 -9.58 1.43 -5.74
CA PRO A 286 -10.19 0.11 -5.48
C PRO A 286 -9.31 -0.73 -4.54
N ALA A 287 -9.95 -1.34 -3.54
CA ALA A 287 -9.40 -1.50 -2.19
C ALA A 287 -8.76 -2.87 -1.85
N ASP A 288 -8.37 -3.69 -2.82
CA ASP A 288 -7.81 -5.03 -2.53
C ASP A 288 -6.30 -5.09 -2.80
N MET A 289 -5.53 -5.34 -1.73
CA MET A 289 -4.07 -5.49 -1.77
C MET A 289 -3.67 -6.87 -1.27
N LEU A 290 -2.88 -7.57 -2.08
CA LEU A 290 -2.28 -8.85 -1.74
C LEU A 290 -0.77 -8.73 -1.96
N THR A 291 0.03 -9.07 -0.96
CA THR A 291 1.48 -9.25 -1.16
C THR A 291 1.91 -10.60 -0.64
N ILE A 292 2.56 -11.38 -1.50
CA ILE A 292 3.13 -12.68 -1.20
C ILE A 292 4.64 -12.55 -1.35
N ARG A 293 5.40 -12.90 -0.32
CA ARG A 293 6.86 -12.78 -0.33
C ARG A 293 7.52 -13.99 0.30
N GLU A 294 8.59 -14.45 -0.32
CA GLU A 294 9.53 -15.37 0.32
C GLU A 294 10.41 -14.58 1.29
N LEU A 295 10.48 -15.02 2.55
CA LEU A 295 11.28 -14.28 3.55
C LEU A 295 12.79 -14.56 3.43
N ARG A 296 13.18 -15.57 2.64
CA ARG A 296 14.59 -16.00 2.49
C ARG A 296 15.19 -15.65 1.14
N ASN A 297 14.39 -15.69 0.08
CA ASN A 297 14.82 -15.50 -1.29
C ASN A 297 13.96 -14.39 -1.91
N GLY A 298 14.51 -13.58 -2.81
CA GLY A 298 13.94 -12.27 -3.19
C GLY A 298 12.60 -12.28 -3.92
N PHE A 299 11.88 -13.41 -4.00
CA PHE A 299 10.56 -13.48 -4.62
C PHE A 299 9.54 -12.61 -3.88
N GLN A 300 8.89 -11.73 -4.62
CA GLN A 300 7.78 -10.92 -4.16
C GLN A 300 6.74 -10.76 -5.26
N LEU A 301 5.48 -11.06 -4.94
CA LEU A 301 4.33 -10.75 -5.78
C LEU A 301 3.44 -9.76 -5.04
N THR A 302 3.07 -8.67 -5.69
CA THR A 302 2.20 -7.63 -5.15
C THR A 302 1.08 -7.34 -6.14
N ARG A 303 -0.18 -7.51 -5.72
CA ARG A 303 -1.39 -7.13 -6.46
C ARG A 303 -2.08 -5.97 -5.76
N VAL A 304 -2.46 -4.94 -6.51
CA VAL A 304 -3.17 -3.74 -6.04
C VAL A 304 -4.21 -3.34 -7.07
N GLY A 305 -5.48 -3.65 -6.80
CA GLY A 305 -6.52 -3.51 -7.84
C GLY A 305 -6.15 -4.34 -9.07
N ASP A 306 -6.05 -3.68 -10.22
CA ASP A 306 -5.70 -4.28 -11.52
C ASP A 306 -4.18 -4.30 -11.78
N ARG A 307 -3.37 -3.72 -10.88
CA ARG A 307 -1.90 -3.73 -11.01
C ARG A 307 -1.32 -4.97 -10.37
N LEU A 308 -0.45 -5.66 -11.10
CA LEU A 308 0.27 -6.84 -10.64
C LEU A 308 1.77 -6.66 -10.86
N LYS A 309 2.55 -6.79 -9.79
CA LYS A 309 4.01 -6.77 -9.84
C LYS A 309 4.55 -8.09 -9.33
N ILE A 310 5.41 -8.72 -10.11
CA ILE A 310 6.16 -9.93 -9.75
C ILE A 310 7.64 -9.56 -9.79
N GLN A 311 8.36 -9.83 -8.72
CA GLN A 311 9.78 -9.57 -8.59
C GLN A 311 10.46 -10.85 -8.15
N THR A 312 11.55 -11.19 -8.83
CA THR A 312 12.43 -12.30 -8.53
C THR A 312 13.87 -11.81 -8.58
N ASP A 313 14.84 -12.66 -8.23
CA ASP A 313 16.25 -12.31 -8.33
C ASP A 313 16.72 -12.16 -9.79
N GLU A 314 16.00 -12.77 -10.75
CA GLU A 314 16.38 -12.83 -12.17
C GLU A 314 15.61 -11.80 -13.01
N TYR A 315 14.31 -11.64 -12.74
CA TYR A 315 13.41 -10.80 -13.53
C TYR A 315 12.34 -10.09 -12.70
N SER A 316 11.77 -9.03 -13.27
CA SER A 316 10.58 -8.35 -12.78
C SER A 316 9.52 -8.21 -13.87
N ILE A 317 8.26 -8.48 -13.52
CA ILE A 317 7.08 -8.23 -14.35
C ILE A 317 6.22 -7.19 -13.65
N GLU A 318 5.76 -6.20 -14.40
CA GLU A 318 4.79 -5.20 -13.94
C GLU A 318 3.65 -5.10 -14.96
N VAL A 319 2.43 -5.32 -14.49
CA VAL A 319 1.19 -5.22 -15.26
C VAL A 319 0.38 -4.06 -14.70
N ASP A 320 -0.08 -3.18 -15.57
CA ASP A 320 -0.95 -2.04 -15.26
C ASP A 320 -1.98 -1.89 -16.38
N GLY A 321 -3.17 -2.50 -16.19
CA GLY A 321 -4.18 -2.63 -17.23
C GLY A 321 -3.66 -3.37 -18.46
N GLU A 322 -3.68 -2.71 -19.62
CA GLU A 322 -3.16 -3.26 -20.88
C GLU A 322 -1.64 -3.14 -21.03
N ARG A 323 -0.97 -2.41 -20.13
CA ARG A 323 0.47 -2.20 -20.18
C ARG A 323 1.17 -3.32 -19.41
N VAL A 324 2.16 -3.95 -20.06
CA VAL A 324 3.02 -4.93 -19.40
C VAL A 324 4.48 -4.56 -19.59
N VAL A 325 5.26 -4.63 -18.53
CA VAL A 325 6.71 -4.40 -18.55
C VAL A 325 7.41 -5.60 -17.93
N TYR A 326 8.20 -6.30 -18.72
CA TYR A 326 9.13 -7.34 -18.28
C TYR A 326 10.55 -6.78 -18.30
N ARG A 327 11.35 -7.07 -17.27
CA ARG A 327 12.78 -6.74 -17.21
C ARG A 327 13.55 -7.93 -16.65
N SER A 328 14.68 -8.25 -17.28
CA SER A 328 15.63 -9.26 -16.83
C SER A 328 17.04 -8.78 -17.17
N GLY A 329 17.83 -8.41 -16.16
CA GLY A 329 19.17 -7.82 -16.37
C GLY A 329 19.16 -6.59 -17.30
N SER A 330 19.86 -6.68 -18.43
CA SER A 330 19.91 -5.64 -19.47
C SER A 330 18.79 -5.72 -20.51
N GLU A 331 17.87 -6.68 -20.34
CA GLU A 331 16.80 -6.98 -21.27
C GLU A 331 15.47 -6.43 -20.75
N SER A 332 14.66 -5.88 -21.64
CA SER A 332 13.34 -5.37 -21.29
C SER A 332 12.36 -5.53 -22.44
N LEU A 333 11.14 -5.95 -22.12
CA LEU A 333 9.99 -5.98 -23.01
C LEU A 333 8.90 -5.07 -22.41
N SER A 334 8.35 -4.17 -23.21
CA SER A 334 7.20 -3.35 -22.83
C SER A 334 6.09 -3.52 -23.87
N LEU A 335 4.94 -4.01 -23.44
CA LEU A 335 3.69 -4.09 -24.19
C LEU A 335 2.76 -2.97 -23.76
N GLY A 336 2.05 -2.37 -24.72
CA GLY A 336 1.13 -1.24 -24.51
C GLY A 336 0.79 -0.62 -25.88
N GLU A 337 0.54 0.69 -25.95
CA GLU A 337 0.31 1.39 -27.23
C GLU A 337 1.47 1.22 -28.24
N THR A 338 2.68 1.09 -27.72
CA THR A 338 3.88 0.76 -28.48
C THR A 338 4.50 -0.45 -27.82
N VAL A 339 4.72 -1.51 -28.61
CA VAL A 339 5.52 -2.64 -28.18
C VAL A 339 6.98 -2.31 -28.36
N SER A 340 7.80 -2.51 -27.34
CA SER A 340 9.24 -2.31 -27.42
C SER A 340 10.01 -3.42 -26.73
N LEU A 341 11.11 -3.79 -27.38
CA LEU A 341 12.04 -4.83 -27.02
C LEU A 341 13.43 -4.19 -26.95
N ARG A 342 14.20 -4.46 -25.89
CA ARG A 342 15.57 -3.98 -25.74
C ARG A 342 16.45 -5.06 -25.11
N SER A 343 17.66 -5.24 -25.64
CA SER A 343 18.75 -5.99 -25.00
C SER A 343 20.08 -5.35 -25.41
N GLY A 344 20.74 -4.65 -24.48
CA GLY A 344 21.97 -3.90 -24.77
C GLY A 344 21.78 -2.88 -25.90
N ASP A 345 22.58 -3.01 -26.96
CA ASP A 345 22.57 -2.12 -28.15
C ASP A 345 21.49 -2.46 -29.17
N VAL A 346 20.73 -3.54 -28.94
CA VAL A 346 19.57 -3.91 -29.75
C VAL A 346 18.33 -3.29 -29.15
N SER A 347 17.55 -2.59 -29.99
CA SER A 347 16.20 -2.15 -29.62
C SER A 347 15.25 -2.20 -30.81
N VAL A 348 14.11 -2.86 -30.64
CA VAL A 348 13.00 -2.89 -31.60
C VAL A 348 11.79 -2.23 -30.97
N SER A 349 11.12 -1.33 -31.67
CA SER A 349 9.89 -0.70 -31.18
C SER A 349 8.88 -0.55 -32.30
N VAL A 350 7.63 -0.94 -32.05
CA VAL A 350 6.53 -0.94 -33.01
C VAL A 350 5.30 -0.32 -32.36
N GLY A 351 4.70 0.67 -33.01
CA GLY A 351 3.45 1.28 -32.57
C GLY A 351 2.51 1.52 -33.75
N ARG A 352 1.36 2.16 -33.49
CA ARG A 352 0.43 2.54 -34.55
C ARG A 352 1.14 3.46 -35.57
N GLY A 353 1.33 2.96 -36.79
CA GLY A 353 1.90 3.75 -37.88
C GLY A 353 3.41 3.99 -37.82
N ARG A 354 4.14 3.30 -36.93
CA ARG A 354 5.59 3.52 -36.75
C ARG A 354 6.32 2.25 -36.36
N ALA A 355 7.53 2.08 -36.88
CA ALA A 355 8.45 1.03 -36.45
C ALA A 355 9.87 1.59 -36.41
N LYS A 356 10.67 1.12 -35.46
CA LYS A 356 12.08 1.45 -35.35
C LYS A 356 12.86 0.22 -34.89
N ILE A 357 13.89 -0.12 -35.64
CA ILE A 357 14.82 -1.20 -35.37
C ILE A 357 16.20 -0.57 -35.23
N ARG A 358 16.88 -0.86 -34.12
CA ARG A 358 18.28 -0.48 -33.88
C ARG A 358 19.05 -1.72 -33.50
N ILE A 359 20.18 -1.92 -34.16
CA ILE A 359 21.15 -2.97 -33.86
C ILE A 359 22.51 -2.35 -34.09
N GLU A 360 23.33 -2.25 -33.05
CA GLU A 360 24.68 -1.68 -33.14
C GLU A 360 24.64 -0.31 -33.85
N ASP A 361 25.33 -0.18 -34.99
CA ASP A 361 25.40 1.05 -35.79
C ASP A 361 24.26 1.23 -36.80
N VAL A 362 23.37 0.24 -36.94
CA VAL A 362 22.26 0.25 -37.88
C VAL A 362 20.99 0.76 -37.20
N VAL A 363 20.33 1.74 -37.83
CA VAL A 363 19.02 2.26 -37.40
C VAL A 363 18.07 2.31 -38.59
N ILE A 364 17.01 1.52 -38.55
CA ILE A 364 15.92 1.55 -39.53
C ILE A 364 14.70 2.16 -38.83
N SER A 365 14.15 3.24 -39.36
CA SER A 365 12.93 3.86 -38.84
C SER A 365 11.90 4.04 -39.94
N ALA A 366 10.71 3.51 -39.76
CA ALA A 366 9.56 3.66 -40.64
C ALA A 366 8.49 4.51 -39.95
N ARG A 367 8.08 5.62 -40.58
CA ARG A 367 7.07 6.54 -40.04
C ARG A 367 6.44 7.33 -41.19
N ASP A 368 5.13 7.57 -41.10
CA ASP A 368 4.39 8.46 -42.01
C ASP A 368 4.60 8.10 -43.50
N GLY A 369 4.68 6.80 -43.82
CA GLY A 369 4.89 6.30 -45.19
C GLY A 369 6.33 6.35 -45.70
N THR A 370 7.27 6.80 -44.88
CA THR A 370 8.70 6.90 -45.22
C THR A 370 9.53 5.91 -44.41
N VAL A 371 10.64 5.45 -45.00
CA VAL A 371 11.65 4.61 -44.33
C VAL A 371 12.97 5.35 -44.36
N ARG A 372 13.61 5.49 -43.20
CA ARG A 372 14.94 6.08 -43.06
C ARG A 372 15.89 5.04 -42.49
N ILE A 373 17.01 4.81 -43.19
CA ILE A 373 18.03 3.83 -42.85
C ILE A 373 19.32 4.59 -42.54
N ARG A 374 19.88 4.38 -41.36
CA ARG A 374 21.20 4.86 -40.99
C ARG A 374 22.13 3.66 -40.83
N THR A 375 23.22 3.63 -41.57
CA THR A 375 24.21 2.56 -41.49
C THR A 375 25.57 3.10 -41.91
N GLY A 376 26.65 2.73 -41.21
CA GLY A 376 28.02 3.14 -41.53
C GLY A 376 28.21 4.66 -41.68
N GLY A 377 27.53 5.46 -40.85
CA GLY A 377 27.58 6.93 -40.89
C GLY A 377 26.75 7.60 -41.99
N LYS A 378 26.22 6.85 -42.97
CA LYS A 378 25.36 7.36 -44.04
C LYS A 378 23.89 7.25 -43.67
N THR A 379 23.07 8.13 -44.25
CA THR A 379 21.60 8.13 -44.08
C THR A 379 20.93 8.04 -45.44
N TYR A 380 20.03 7.08 -45.59
CA TYR A 380 19.20 6.86 -46.76
C TYR A 380 17.73 7.09 -46.38
N THR A 381 16.96 7.68 -47.29
CA THR A 381 15.52 7.91 -47.11
C THR A 381 14.80 7.33 -48.32
N ILE A 382 13.77 6.51 -48.06
CA ILE A 382 12.92 5.87 -49.05
C ILE A 382 11.49 6.37 -48.81
N GLU A 383 10.92 7.05 -49.79
CA GLU A 383 9.53 7.53 -49.78
C GLU A 383 8.64 6.54 -50.53
N ASN A 384 8.45 5.35 -49.96
CA ASN A 384 7.67 4.28 -50.58
C ASN A 384 6.77 3.57 -49.56
N GLY A 385 5.46 3.52 -49.85
CA GLY A 385 4.46 2.92 -48.96
C GLY A 385 4.59 1.39 -48.78
N GLU A 386 5.12 0.67 -49.77
CA GLU A 386 5.39 -0.77 -49.66
C GLU A 386 6.61 -1.04 -48.78
N ALA A 387 7.70 -0.30 -48.99
CA ALA A 387 8.89 -0.37 -48.13
C ALA A 387 8.52 -0.06 -46.66
N TYR A 388 7.67 0.95 -46.44
CA TYR A 388 7.13 1.27 -45.12
C TYR A 388 6.35 0.09 -44.51
N LYS A 389 5.43 -0.53 -45.27
CA LYS A 389 4.65 -1.69 -44.80
C LYS A 389 5.55 -2.89 -44.50
N LEU A 390 6.58 -3.11 -45.30
CA LEU A 390 7.57 -4.17 -45.11
C LEU A 390 8.29 -4.02 -43.76
N VAL A 391 8.83 -2.84 -43.46
CA VAL A 391 9.52 -2.58 -42.18
C VAL A 391 8.58 -2.79 -41.00
N VAL A 392 7.35 -2.24 -41.07
CA VAL A 392 6.38 -2.40 -39.98
C VAL A 392 6.04 -3.87 -39.76
N ARG A 393 5.81 -4.64 -40.84
CA ARG A 393 5.51 -6.07 -40.75
C ARG A 393 6.69 -6.85 -40.16
N LYS A 394 7.91 -6.65 -40.67
CA LYS A 394 9.11 -7.34 -40.18
C LYS A 394 9.44 -6.99 -38.73
N ALA A 395 9.24 -5.74 -38.33
CA ALA A 395 9.42 -5.34 -36.94
C ALA A 395 8.41 -6.02 -36.01
N LYS A 396 7.15 -6.24 -36.45
CA LYS A 396 6.16 -7.02 -35.69
C LYS A 396 6.58 -8.48 -35.56
N GLU A 397 6.96 -9.12 -36.67
CA GLU A 397 7.43 -10.52 -36.68
C GLU A 397 8.59 -10.70 -35.69
N ILE A 398 9.60 -9.83 -35.73
CA ILE A 398 10.75 -9.86 -34.80
C ILE A 398 10.29 -9.71 -33.35
N VAL A 399 9.40 -8.75 -33.08
CA VAL A 399 8.90 -8.53 -31.72
C VAL A 399 8.14 -9.75 -31.21
N GLU A 400 7.27 -10.35 -32.00
CA GLU A 400 6.47 -11.52 -31.59
C GLU A 400 7.37 -12.73 -31.28
N GLU A 401 8.32 -13.03 -32.18
CA GLU A 401 9.28 -14.14 -32.04
C GLU A 401 10.16 -13.96 -30.79
N GLN A 402 10.75 -12.78 -30.62
CA GLN A 402 11.66 -12.50 -29.50
C GLN A 402 10.95 -12.28 -28.17
N SER A 403 9.68 -11.84 -28.18
CA SER A 403 8.90 -11.73 -26.95
C SER A 403 8.60 -13.11 -26.35
N ALA A 404 8.32 -14.12 -27.19
CA ALA A 404 8.11 -15.48 -26.73
C ALA A 404 9.37 -16.06 -26.08
N GLU A 405 10.53 -15.93 -26.75
CA GLU A 405 11.83 -16.41 -26.24
C GLU A 405 12.22 -15.73 -24.91
N LEU A 406 11.97 -14.42 -24.78
CA LEU A 406 12.20 -13.69 -23.53
C LEU A 406 11.32 -14.18 -22.37
N ILE A 407 10.05 -14.45 -22.64
CA ILE A 407 9.12 -14.94 -21.61
C ILE A 407 9.51 -16.34 -21.13
N GLU A 408 10.04 -17.18 -22.03
CA GLU A 408 10.56 -18.51 -21.71
C GLU A 408 11.93 -18.48 -21.02
N GLY A 409 12.54 -17.30 -20.85
CA GLY A 409 13.83 -17.12 -20.19
C GLY A 409 15.03 -17.49 -21.06
N LEU A 410 14.84 -17.63 -22.38
CA LEU A 410 15.91 -17.93 -23.33
C LEU A 410 16.72 -16.68 -23.73
N GLY A 411 16.21 -15.49 -23.38
CA GLY A 411 16.83 -14.21 -23.74
C GLY A 411 16.50 -13.80 -25.18
N ILE A 412 17.16 -12.74 -25.68
CA ILE A 412 17.06 -12.34 -27.10
C ILE A 412 18.11 -13.10 -27.93
N ASP A 413 17.68 -13.85 -28.95
CA ASP A 413 18.61 -14.43 -29.94
C ASP A 413 19.13 -13.36 -30.89
N ARG A 414 20.29 -12.80 -30.54
CA ARG A 414 21.00 -11.79 -31.34
C ARG A 414 21.37 -12.30 -32.73
N THR A 415 21.65 -13.59 -32.89
CA THR A 415 22.08 -14.16 -34.17
C THR A 415 20.92 -14.18 -35.15
N LEU A 416 19.76 -14.66 -34.69
CA LEU A 416 18.52 -14.66 -35.46
C LEU A 416 18.09 -13.23 -35.80
N LEU A 417 18.14 -12.33 -34.81
CA LEU A 417 17.74 -10.95 -34.98
C LEU A 417 18.65 -10.18 -35.95
N ASN A 418 19.97 -10.39 -35.90
CA ASN A 418 20.92 -9.85 -36.87
C ASN A 418 20.64 -10.36 -38.29
N ARG A 419 20.32 -11.65 -38.43
CA ARG A 419 19.95 -12.24 -39.72
C ARG A 419 18.68 -11.60 -40.28
N ARG A 420 17.63 -11.45 -39.48
CA ARG A 420 16.36 -10.82 -39.89
C ARG A 420 16.55 -9.37 -40.34
N VAL A 421 17.40 -8.62 -39.65
CA VAL A 421 17.68 -7.23 -40.03
C VAL A 421 18.52 -7.15 -41.29
N LYS A 422 19.45 -8.08 -41.51
CA LYS A 422 20.18 -8.17 -42.77
C LYS A 422 19.25 -8.50 -43.94
N GLU A 423 18.36 -9.48 -43.77
CA GLU A 423 17.30 -9.81 -44.75
C GLU A 423 16.44 -8.56 -45.07
N LEU A 424 16.03 -7.82 -44.04
CA LEU A 424 15.27 -6.56 -44.22
C LEU A 424 16.08 -5.48 -44.97
N LEU A 425 17.38 -5.32 -44.67
CA LEU A 425 18.23 -4.36 -45.38
C LEU A 425 18.37 -4.74 -46.85
N ASP A 426 18.61 -6.01 -47.15
CA ASP A 426 18.74 -6.51 -48.52
C ASP A 426 17.44 -6.26 -49.30
N GLU A 427 16.27 -6.55 -48.72
CA GLU A 427 14.98 -6.24 -49.34
C GLU A 427 14.78 -4.72 -49.54
N LEU A 428 15.18 -3.89 -48.57
CA LEU A 428 15.06 -2.43 -48.68
C LEU A 428 15.99 -1.83 -49.73
N THR A 429 17.14 -2.44 -50.01
CA THR A 429 18.03 -1.96 -51.08
C THR A 429 17.42 -2.04 -52.46
N SER A 430 16.46 -2.95 -52.69
CA SER A 430 15.71 -3.02 -53.96
C SER A 430 14.86 -1.77 -54.22
N TYR A 431 14.50 -1.01 -53.17
CA TYR A 431 13.74 0.23 -53.25
C TYR A 431 14.62 1.50 -53.34
N LEU A 432 15.95 1.36 -53.28
CA LEU A 432 16.91 2.46 -53.48
C LEU A 432 17.36 2.60 -54.95
N GLY A 433 16.87 1.73 -55.84
CA GLY A 433 17.23 1.66 -57.26
C GLY A 433 16.36 2.50 -58.17
#